data_AF-A0A2T7T179-F1
#
_entry.id   AF-A0A2T7T179-F1
#
_cell.length_a   1.000
_cell.length_b   1.000
_cell.length_c   1.000
_cell.angle_alpha   90.00
_cell.angle_beta   90.00
_cell.angle_gamma   90.00
#
_symmetry.space_group_name_H-M   'P 1'
#
loop_
_entity.id
_entity.type
_entity.pdbx_description
1 polymer ?
#
loop_
_entity_poly.entity_id
_entity_poly.type
_entity_poly.pdbx_seq_one_letter_code
_entity_poly.pdbx_strand_id
1 'polypeptide(L)' 'MPNSLLKPLNETVCALHAPSGLHVGNFKWLNGQWKFKAIGYGPTGQVMPGHGPLTDRHNACFDRLDEALIRAQFFEE' A
#
# COMPACT_ATOMS: atom_id res chain seq x y z
N MET A 1 -0.83 20.45 -4.60
CA MET A 1 0.33 19.55 -4.53
C MET A 1 -0.20 18.13 -4.61
N PRO A 2 0.31 17.25 -5.49
CA PRO A 2 -0.14 15.87 -5.49
C PRO A 2 0.22 15.26 -4.13
N ASN A 3 -0.76 14.63 -3.48
CA ASN A 3 -0.52 13.91 -2.23
C ASN A 3 0.29 12.67 -2.59
N SER A 4 1.49 12.52 -2.01
CA SER A 4 2.30 11.32 -2.22
C SER A 4 1.52 10.09 -1.77
N LEU A 5 1.54 9.04 -2.60
CA LEU A 5 0.90 7.76 -2.29
C LEU A 5 1.66 7.02 -1.18
N LEU A 6 2.96 7.26 -1.06
CA LEU A 6 3.85 6.58 -0.11
C LEU A 6 4.11 7.43 1.12
N LYS A 7 3.76 6.93 2.29
CA LYS A 7 4.04 7.57 3.58
C LYS A 7 4.92 6.66 4.43
N PRO A 8 6.25 6.87 4.46
CA PRO A 8 7.13 6.12 5.34
C PRO A 8 6.68 6.25 6.79
N LEU A 9 6.50 5.12 7.47
CA LEU A 9 6.19 5.08 8.91
C LEU A 9 7.47 4.81 9.71
N ASN A 10 8.35 3.98 9.16
CA ASN A 10 9.70 3.71 9.66
C ASN A 10 10.54 3.08 8.53
N GLU A 11 11.76 2.65 8.85
CA GLU A 11 12.73 2.06 7.91
C GLU A 11 12.24 0.79 7.20
N THR A 12 11.30 0.05 7.80
CA THR A 12 10.82 -1.25 7.30
C THR A 12 9.33 -1.26 6.95
N VAL A 13 8.63 -0.13 7.13
CA VAL A 13 7.19 -0.01 6.88
C VAL A 13 6.86 1.31 6.22
N CYS A 14 6.13 1.24 5.10
CA CYS A 14 5.63 2.39 4.38
C CYS A 14 4.13 2.21 4.10
N ALA A 15 3.31 3.19 4.48
CA ALA A 15 1.88 3.16 4.21
C ALA A 15 1.59 3.61 2.78
N LEU A 16 0.73 2.86 2.09
CA LEU A 16 0.23 3.20 0.76
C LEU A 16 -1.17 3.82 0.87
N HIS A 17 -1.31 5.00 0.30
CA HIS A 17 -2.59 5.69 0.14
C HIS A 17 -2.98 5.72 -1.33
N ALA A 18 -4.26 5.55 -1.61
CA ALA A 18 -4.83 5.78 -2.94
C ALA A 18 -4.74 7.27 -3.32
N PRO A 19 -4.87 7.64 -4.60
CA PRO A 19 -4.93 9.04 -5.03
C PRO A 19 -5.99 9.87 -4.31
N SER A 20 -7.09 9.23 -3.86
CA SER A 20 -8.14 9.85 -3.03
C SER A 20 -7.71 10.17 -1.59
N GLY A 21 -6.53 9.71 -1.16
CA GLY A 21 -6.02 9.84 0.20
C GLY A 21 -6.45 8.70 1.14
N LEU A 22 -7.21 7.69 0.68
CA LEU A 22 -7.57 6.52 1.48
C LEU A 22 -6.35 5.62 1.71
N HIS A 23 -6.08 5.22 2.95
CA HIS A 23 -5.07 4.19 3.23
C HIS A 23 -5.57 2.81 2.78
N VAL A 24 -4.78 2.13 1.95
CA VAL A 24 -5.19 0.86 1.29
C VAL A 24 -4.28 -0.32 1.64
N GLY A 25 -3.23 -0.08 2.42
CA GLY A 25 -2.29 -1.12 2.83
C GLY A 25 -0.92 -0.59 3.17
N ASN A 26 -0.06 -1.48 3.62
CA ASN A 26 1.33 -1.17 3.94
C ASN A 26 2.28 -2.00 3.09
N PHE A 27 3.39 -1.41 2.68
CA PHE A 27 4.59 -2.15 2.31
C PHE A 27 5.39 -2.50 3.56
N LYS A 28 5.81 -3.75 3.67
CA LYS A 28 6.71 -4.22 4.72
C LYS A 28 7.99 -4.77 4.10
N TRP A 29 9.15 -4.35 4.58
CA TRP A 29 10.43 -4.91 4.22
C TRP A 29 10.61 -6.25 4.92
N LEU A 30 10.65 -7.33 4.15
CA LEU A 30 10.73 -8.70 4.64
C LEU A 30 11.70 -9.48 3.76
N ASN A 31 12.72 -10.09 4.36
CA ASN A 31 13.70 -10.95 3.66
C ASN A 31 14.34 -10.30 2.43
N GLY A 32 14.67 -9.00 2.50
CA GLY A 32 15.33 -8.27 1.40
C GLY A 32 14.39 -7.78 0.30
N GLN A 33 13.07 -7.80 0.53
CA GLN A 33 12.08 -7.38 -0.46
C GLN A 33 10.93 -6.62 0.19
N TRP A 34 10.40 -5.60 -0.49
CA TRP A 34 9.18 -4.93 -0.07
C TRP A 34 7.98 -5.78 -0.47
N LYS A 35 7.10 -6.06 0.48
CA LYS A 35 5.89 -6.85 0.27
C LYS A 35 4.66 -6.06 0.64
N PHE A 36 3.71 -5.94 -0.29
CA PHE A 36 2.45 -5.26 -0.06
C PHE A 36 1.51 -6.09 0.82
N LYS A 37 0.89 -5.42 1.78
CA LYS A 37 -0.10 -5.97 2.70
C LYS A 37 -1.34 -5.11 2.65
N ALA A 38 -2.32 -5.53 1.84
CA ALA A 38 -3.61 -4.88 1.72
C ALA A 38 -4.30 -4.73 3.07
N ILE A 39 -4.93 -3.57 3.27
CA ILE A 39 -5.74 -3.24 4.44
C ILE A 39 -7.03 -2.59 3.96
N GLY A 40 -8.15 -3.13 4.45
CA GLY A 40 -9.46 -2.51 4.35
C GLY A 40 -9.88 -1.91 5.69
N TYR A 41 -10.98 -1.17 5.66
CA TYR A 41 -11.62 -0.64 6.85
C TYR A 41 -13.08 -1.07 6.86
N GLY A 42 -13.51 -1.66 7.97
CA GLY A 42 -14.91 -2.02 8.15
C GLY A 42 -15.79 -0.81 8.50
N PRO A 43 -17.11 -1.01 8.67
CA PRO A 43 -18.07 0.09 8.85
C PRO A 43 -17.82 1.00 10.05
N THR A 44 -17.12 0.50 11.08
CA THR A 44 -16.78 1.28 12.28
C THR A 44 -15.32 1.74 12.29
N GLY A 45 -14.65 1.69 11.14
CA GLY A 45 -13.23 2.04 10.99
C GLY A 45 -12.27 0.98 11.53
N GLN A 46 -12.73 -0.24 11.80
CA GLN A 46 -11.85 -1.32 12.22
C GLN A 46 -10.91 -1.72 11.07
N VAL A 47 -9.63 -1.89 11.37
CA VAL A 47 -8.62 -2.35 10.41
C VAL A 47 -8.91 -3.82 10.06
N MET A 48 -9.06 -4.10 8.76
CA MET A 48 -9.29 -5.43 8.22
C MET A 48 -8.10 -5.86 7.35
N PRO A 49 -7.15 -6.66 7.87
CA PRO A 49 -6.02 -7.17 7.10
C PRO A 49 -6.49 -8.03 5.93
N GLY A 50 -5.85 -7.91 4.77
CA GLY A 50 -6.20 -8.69 3.59
C GLY A 50 -7.58 -8.35 3.00
N HIS A 51 -8.11 -7.17 3.30
CA HIS A 51 -9.34 -6.64 2.73
C HIS A 51 -9.04 -5.29 2.03
N GLY A 52 -10.07 -4.69 1.44
CA GLY A 52 -10.00 -3.38 0.80
C GLY A 52 -9.80 -3.44 -0.72
N PRO A 53 -9.70 -2.27 -1.37
CA PRO A 53 -9.73 -2.15 -2.84
C PRO A 53 -8.53 -2.79 -3.54
N LEU A 54 -7.42 -3.04 -2.82
CA LEU A 54 -6.20 -3.62 -3.37
C LEU A 54 -5.93 -5.04 -2.85
N THR A 55 -6.96 -5.76 -2.42
CA THR A 55 -6.82 -7.13 -1.91
C THR A 55 -6.16 -8.05 -2.93
N ASP A 56 -6.49 -7.91 -4.22
CA ASP A 56 -5.91 -8.75 -5.29
C ASP A 56 -4.41 -8.50 -5.51
N ARG A 57 -3.90 -7.36 -5.04
CA ARG A 57 -2.46 -7.05 -5.08
C ARG A 57 -1.74 -7.47 -3.80
N HIS A 58 -2.43 -8.10 -2.84
CA HIS A 58 -1.83 -8.56 -1.60
C HIS A 58 -0.65 -9.49 -1.91
N ASN A 59 0.45 -9.31 -1.17
CA ASN A 59 1.74 -9.97 -1.41
C ASN A 59 2.50 -9.57 -2.66
N ALA A 60 2.06 -8.57 -3.44
CA ALA A 60 2.89 -7.99 -4.50
C ALA A 60 4.25 -7.52 -3.95
N CYS A 61 5.28 -7.79 -4.73
CA CYS A 61 6.67 -7.67 -4.30
C CYS A 61 7.41 -6.63 -5.12
N PHE A 62 8.28 -5.86 -4.46
CA PHE A 62 9.09 -4.82 -5.08
C PHE A 62 10.50 -4.82 -4.50
N ASP A 63 11.50 -4.59 -5.33
CA ASP A 63 12.89 -4.43 -4.88
C ASP A 63 13.11 -3.06 -4.22
N ARG A 64 12.37 -2.05 -4.67
CA ARG A 64 12.34 -0.68 -4.12
C ARG A 64 10.94 -0.09 -4.23
N LEU A 65 10.61 0.83 -3.33
CA LEU A 65 9.36 1.58 -3.40
C LEU A 65 9.50 2.75 -4.38
N ASP A 66 8.97 2.57 -5.58
CA ASP A 66 8.88 3.60 -6.62
C ASP A 66 7.42 4.02 -6.77
N GLU A 67 7.12 5.29 -6.45
CA GLU A 67 5.74 5.77 -6.44
C GLU A 67 5.09 5.75 -7.83
N ALA A 68 5.84 6.02 -8.90
CA ALA A 68 5.31 6.03 -10.26
C ALA A 68 4.98 4.60 -10.73
N LEU A 69 5.88 3.64 -10.45
CA LEU A 69 5.62 2.22 -10.74
C LEU A 69 4.42 1.70 -9.95
N ILE A 70 4.36 2.01 -8.65
CA ILE A 70 3.26 1.56 -7.79
C ILE A 70 1.95 2.19 -8.26
N ARG A 71 1.96 3.47 -8.67
CA ARG A 71 0.79 4.13 -9.24
C ARG A 71 0.28 3.39 -10.47
N ALA A 72 1.15 3.18 -11.45
CA ALA A 72 0.81 2.51 -12.69
C ALA A 72 0.32 1.08 -12.45
N GLN A 73 0.96 0.34 -11.55
CA GLN A 73 0.56 -1.04 -11.29
C GLN A 73 -0.75 -1.15 -10.50
N PHE A 74 -1.00 -0.28 -9.51
CA PHE A 74 -2.07 -0.48 -8.53
C PHE A 74 -3.31 0.37 -8.76
N PHE A 75 -3.21 1.48 -9.49
CA PHE A 75 -4.30 2.45 -9.63
C PHE A 75 -4.59 2.84 -11.08
N GLU A 76 -3.82 2.34 -12.05
CA GLU A 76 -4.06 2.54 -13.48
C GLU A 76 -4.36 1.16 -14.10
N GLU A 77 -5.38 1.10 -14.97
CA GLU A 77 -5.77 -0.10 -15.73
C GLU A 77 -5.04 -0.17 -17.07
#